data_AF-A0A2G9U3K2-F1
#
_entry.id   AF-A0A2G9U3K2-F1
#
_cell.length_a   1.000
_cell.length_b   1.000
_cell.length_c   1.000
_cell.angle_alpha   90.00
_cell.angle_beta   90.00
_cell.angle_gamma   90.00
#
_symmetry.space_group_name_H-M   'P 1'
#
loop_
_entity.id
_entity.type
_entity.pdbx_description
1 polymer ?
#
loop_
_entity_poly.entity_id
_entity_poly.type
_entity_poly.pdbx_seq_one_letter_code
_entity_poly.pdbx_strand_id
1 'polypeptide(L)'
;MYYRKNETLLADPRLTVFVTHGGLGSTTELAHMGKPALLIPLFSDQTRNAHMLTKHGGGIVLKKSDLENPQMITDSLKSIISDDSYSQNAKRLAEMLLNQPISAKQLFIRHSEFAASGSSRNWFSFTNESISGDEMLLLANLNKC
;
A
#
# COMPACT_ATOMS: atom_id res chain seq x y z
N MET A 1 -6.21 -26.73 -3.14
CA MET A 1 -6.33 -25.49 -3.96
C MET A 1 -5.02 -24.72 -3.80
N TYR A 2 -4.13 -24.77 -4.80
CA TYR A 2 -2.78 -24.19 -4.71
C TYR A 2 -2.88 -22.67 -4.87
N TYR A 3 -2.67 -21.90 -3.80
CA TYR A 3 -2.61 -20.44 -3.87
C TYR A 3 -1.23 -20.04 -4.41
N ARG A 4 -1.16 -19.59 -5.67
CA ARG A 4 0.08 -19.09 -6.28
C ARG A 4 0.25 -17.63 -5.90
N LYS A 5 1.38 -17.28 -5.28
CA LYS A 5 1.73 -15.90 -4.92
C LYS A 5 1.88 -15.09 -6.22
N ASN A 6 1.18 -13.95 -6.31
CA ASN A 6 1.16 -13.10 -7.51
C ASN A 6 2.58 -12.66 -7.93
N GLU A 7 3.50 -12.50 -6.97
CA GLU A 7 4.91 -12.20 -7.20
C GLU A 7 5.54 -13.04 -8.33
N THR A 8 5.27 -14.35 -8.36
CA THR A 8 5.85 -15.24 -9.39
C THR A 8 5.31 -14.96 -10.79
N LEU A 9 4.05 -14.55 -10.90
CA LEU A 9 3.42 -14.20 -12.17
C LEU A 9 3.85 -12.80 -12.63
N LEU A 10 3.93 -11.85 -11.69
CA LEU A 10 4.35 -10.48 -11.96
C LEU A 10 5.83 -10.37 -12.35
N ALA A 11 6.66 -11.32 -11.90
CA ALA A 11 8.07 -11.41 -12.30
C ALA A 11 8.27 -11.97 -13.72
N ASP A 12 7.25 -12.53 -14.39
CA ASP A 12 7.40 -13.06 -15.74
C ASP A 12 7.63 -11.92 -16.76
N PRO A 13 8.72 -11.95 -17.55
CA PRO A 13 8.98 -10.91 -18.54
C PRO A 13 7.93 -10.84 -19.66
N ARG A 14 7.20 -11.93 -19.93
CA ARG A 14 6.13 -11.99 -20.95
C ARG A 14 4.84 -11.33 -20.50
N LEU A 15 4.69 -11.01 -19.22
CA LEU A 15 3.52 -10.31 -18.71
C LEU A 15 3.57 -8.85 -19.15
N THR A 16 2.66 -8.49 -20.07
CA THR A 16 2.53 -7.13 -20.62
C THR A 16 1.59 -6.24 -19.81
N VAL A 17 0.47 -6.78 -19.33
CA VAL A 17 -0.53 -6.04 -18.54
C VAL A 17 -1.18 -6.97 -17.52
N PHE A 18 -1.45 -6.47 -16.33
CA PHE A 18 -2.17 -7.20 -15.29
C PHE A 18 -3.54 -6.58 -15.03
N VAL A 19 -4.59 -7.39 -14.95
CA VAL A 19 -5.95 -6.90 -14.63
C VAL A 19 -6.27 -7.21 -13.18
N THR A 20 -6.66 -6.19 -12.39
CA THR A 20 -6.93 -6.36 -10.96
C THR A 20 -7.98 -5.40 -10.45
N HIS A 21 -8.66 -5.77 -9.36
CA HIS A 21 -9.54 -4.87 -8.63
C HIS A 21 -8.82 -3.74 -7.86
N GLY A 22 -7.49 -3.73 -7.80
CA GLY A 22 -6.74 -2.68 -7.09
C GLY A 22 -6.66 -2.87 -5.57
N GLY A 23 -6.70 -4.11 -5.08
CA GLY A 23 -6.34 -4.39 -3.69
C GLY A 23 -4.92 -3.91 -3.35
N LEU A 24 -4.69 -3.51 -2.09
CA LEU A 24 -3.43 -2.92 -1.65
C LEU A 24 -2.21 -3.81 -1.94
N GLY A 25 -2.31 -5.11 -1.65
CA GLY A 25 -1.24 -6.09 -1.90
C GLY A 25 -0.88 -6.15 -3.39
N SER A 26 -1.86 -6.43 -4.26
CA SER A 26 -1.62 -6.50 -5.71
C SER A 26 -1.08 -5.20 -6.29
N THR A 27 -1.60 -4.05 -5.84
CA THR A 27 -1.13 -2.75 -6.33
C THR A 27 0.31 -2.46 -5.89
N THR A 28 0.66 -2.86 -4.67
CA THR A 28 2.03 -2.73 -4.14
C THR A 28 2.98 -3.65 -4.90
N GLU A 29 2.60 -4.90 -5.15
CA GLU A 29 3.39 -5.85 -5.93
C GLU A 29 3.62 -5.34 -7.36
N LEU A 30 2.57 -4.83 -8.03
CA LEU A 30 2.67 -4.24 -9.37
C LEU A 30 3.64 -3.06 -9.41
N ALA A 31 3.56 -2.17 -8.42
CA ALA A 31 4.42 -1.01 -8.33
C ALA A 31 5.90 -1.40 -8.14
N HIS A 32 6.19 -2.42 -7.32
CA HIS A 32 7.56 -2.91 -7.11
C HIS A 32 8.11 -3.73 -8.29
N MET A 33 7.24 -4.45 -9.01
CA MET A 33 7.63 -5.26 -10.17
C MET A 33 7.69 -4.45 -11.47
N GLY A 34 7.24 -3.19 -11.44
CA GLY A 34 7.25 -2.30 -12.60
C GLY A 34 6.38 -2.79 -13.75
N LYS A 35 5.21 -3.37 -13.42
CA LYS A 35 4.26 -3.90 -14.41
C LYS A 35 3.04 -2.98 -14.53
N PRO A 36 2.60 -2.65 -15.75
CA PRO A 36 1.41 -1.85 -15.92
C PRO A 36 0.15 -2.66 -15.67
N ALA A 37 -0.96 -1.99 -15.34
CA ALA A 37 -2.20 -2.65 -15.00
C ALA A 37 -3.48 -1.94 -15.48
N LEU A 38 -4.51 -2.75 -15.73
CA LEU A 38 -5.90 -2.30 -15.85
C LEU A 38 -6.58 -2.54 -14.51
N LEU A 39 -7.03 -1.47 -13.86
CA LEU A 39 -7.56 -1.52 -12.51
C LEU A 39 -9.07 -1.32 -12.53
N ILE A 40 -9.81 -2.24 -11.92
CA ILE A 40 -11.28 -2.18 -11.86
C ILE A 40 -11.75 -2.26 -10.39
N PRO A 41 -11.69 -1.14 -9.64
CA PRO A 41 -12.12 -1.10 -8.26
C PRO A 41 -13.58 -1.52 -8.10
N LEU A 42 -13.84 -2.37 -7.11
CA LEU A 42 -15.18 -2.85 -6.79
C LEU A 42 -15.77 -2.14 -5.56
N PHE A 43 -14.96 -1.90 -4.53
CA PHE A 43 -15.42 -1.31 -3.27
C PHE A 43 -14.28 -0.77 -2.40
N SER A 44 -14.62 0.09 -1.44
CA SER A 44 -13.73 0.56 -0.37
C SER A 44 -12.49 1.34 -0.87
N ASP A 45 -11.32 1.03 -0.31
CA ASP A 45 -10.02 1.64 -0.52
C ASP A 45 -9.39 1.29 -1.87
N GLN A 46 -9.94 0.31 -2.59
CA GLN A 46 -9.45 -0.12 -3.90
C GLN A 46 -9.36 1.03 -4.90
N THR A 47 -10.31 1.96 -4.88
CA THR A 47 -10.27 3.14 -5.74
C THR A 47 -9.03 3.97 -5.44
N ARG A 48 -8.75 4.24 -4.16
CA ARG A 48 -7.58 5.01 -3.75
C ARG A 48 -6.29 4.30 -4.16
N ASN A 49 -6.20 3.00 -3.91
CA ASN A 49 -5.05 2.19 -4.27
C ASN A 49 -4.84 2.21 -5.79
N ALA A 50 -5.90 2.02 -6.58
CA ALA A 50 -5.81 2.03 -8.03
C ALA A 50 -5.26 3.35 -8.58
N HIS A 51 -5.71 4.47 -8.01
CA HIS A 51 -5.22 5.80 -8.38
C HIS A 51 -3.75 6.02 -8.04
N MET A 52 -3.16 5.30 -7.08
CA MET A 52 -1.72 5.40 -6.80
C MET A 52 -0.91 4.95 -8.01
N LEU A 53 -1.25 3.83 -8.64
CA LEU A 53 -0.52 3.33 -9.79
C LEU A 53 -0.74 4.20 -11.03
N THR A 54 -1.98 4.64 -11.27
CA THR A 54 -2.30 5.47 -12.45
C THR A 54 -1.78 6.89 -12.35
N LYS A 55 -1.66 7.46 -11.14
CA LYS A 55 -0.99 8.76 -10.91
C LYS A 55 0.47 8.76 -11.37
N HIS A 56 1.12 7.60 -11.33
CA HIS A 56 2.47 7.41 -11.84
C HIS A 56 2.51 6.98 -13.31
N GLY A 57 1.37 6.95 -14.02
CA GLY A 57 1.28 6.54 -15.42
C GLY A 57 1.39 5.03 -15.64
N GLY A 58 1.30 4.22 -14.58
CA GLY A 58 1.46 2.76 -14.64
C GLY A 58 0.18 1.99 -14.96
N GLY A 59 -0.91 2.64 -15.38
CA GLY A 59 -2.15 1.92 -15.67
C GLY A 59 -3.36 2.79 -15.99
N ILE A 60 -4.48 2.12 -16.23
CA ILE A 60 -5.80 2.72 -16.49
C ILE A 60 -6.77 2.24 -15.42
N VAL A 61 -7.61 3.13 -14.90
CA VAL A 61 -8.73 2.75 -14.01
C VAL A 61 -10.03 2.73 -14.81
N LEU A 62 -10.75 1.62 -14.74
CA LEU A 62 -12.13 1.50 -15.19
C LEU A 62 -13.05 1.34 -13.97
N LYS A 63 -14.27 1.84 -14.08
CA LYS A 63 -15.32 1.64 -13.08
C LYS A 63 -15.97 0.26 -13.26
N LYS A 64 -16.70 -0.21 -12.26
CA LYS A 64 -17.49 -1.44 -12.39
C LYS A 64 -18.52 -1.35 -13.52
N SER A 65 -19.18 -0.19 -13.68
CA SER A 65 -20.17 0.07 -14.75
C SER A 65 -19.58 -0.05 -16.15
N ASP A 66 -18.28 0.22 -16.28
CA ASP A 66 -17.57 0.22 -17.55
C ASP A 66 -17.42 -1.17 -18.15
N LEU A 67 -17.57 -2.21 -17.32
CA LEU A 67 -17.53 -3.61 -17.74
C LEU A 67 -18.74 -4.03 -18.57
N GLU A 68 -19.83 -3.27 -18.52
CA GLU A 68 -21.00 -3.49 -19.38
C GLU A 68 -20.69 -3.20 -20.85
N ASN A 69 -19.57 -2.52 -21.13
CA ASN A 69 -19.10 -2.22 -22.48
C ASN A 69 -17.78 -2.96 -22.79
N PRO A 70 -17.82 -4.13 -23.44
CA PRO A 70 -16.63 -4.90 -23.80
C PRO A 70 -15.63 -4.15 -24.68
N GLN A 71 -16.12 -3.19 -25.49
CA GLN A 71 -15.26 -2.39 -26.36
C GLN A 71 -14.31 -1.53 -25.53
N MET A 72 -14.81 -0.96 -24.43
CA MET A 72 -14.01 -0.10 -23.58
C MET A 72 -12.89 -0.86 -22.85
N ILE A 73 -13.15 -2.11 -22.45
CA ILE A 73 -12.11 -3.00 -21.89
C ILE A 73 -11.05 -3.29 -22.96
N THR A 74 -11.49 -3.62 -24.17
CA THR A 74 -10.62 -3.94 -25.30
C THR A 74 -9.71 -2.76 -25.66
N ASP A 75 -10.27 -1.56 -25.75
CA ASP A 75 -9.54 -0.36 -26.10
C ASP A 75 -8.54 0.04 -25.01
N SER A 76 -8.92 -0.12 -23.73
CA SER A 76 -8.02 0.12 -22.60
C SER A 76 -6.82 -0.84 -22.60
N LEU A 77 -7.07 -2.13 -22.85
CA LEU A 77 -5.99 -3.12 -22.94
C LEU A 77 -5.08 -2.84 -24.14
N LYS A 78 -5.67 -2.54 -25.31
CA LYS A 78 -4.90 -2.17 -26.51
C LYS A 78 -4.04 -0.92 -26.27
N SER A 79 -4.57 0.07 -25.57
CA SER A 79 -3.82 1.28 -25.21
C SER A 79 -2.60 0.94 -24.37
N ILE A 80 -2.76 0.15 -23.29
CA ILE A 80 -1.64 -0.27 -22.44
C ILE A 80 -0.61 -1.11 -23.21
N ILE A 81 -1.07 -1.99 -24.10
CA ILE A 81 -0.19 -2.88 -24.87
C ILE A 81 0.59 -2.13 -25.97
N SER A 82 -0.03 -1.12 -26.58
CA SER A 82 0.55 -0.43 -27.75
C SER A 82 1.37 0.80 -27.38
N ASP A 83 1.07 1.44 -26.23
CA ASP A 83 1.81 2.59 -25.73
C ASP A 83 2.83 2.15 -24.67
N ASP A 84 4.11 2.15 -25.08
CA ASP A 84 5.23 1.81 -24.20
C ASP A 84 5.36 2.75 -22.99
N SER A 85 4.74 3.93 -23.01
CA SER A 85 4.78 4.88 -21.89
C SER A 85 4.29 4.24 -20.58
N TYR A 86 3.28 3.36 -20.62
CA TYR A 86 2.78 2.66 -19.44
C TYR A 86 3.83 1.74 -18.81
N SER A 87 4.54 0.98 -19.65
CA SER A 87 5.61 0.07 -19.23
C SER A 87 6.82 0.85 -18.69
N GLN A 88 7.21 1.92 -19.38
CA GLN A 88 8.33 2.78 -18.97
C GLN A 88 8.02 3.48 -17.63
N ASN A 89 6.82 4.02 -17.47
CA ASN A 89 6.38 4.67 -16.25
C ASN A 89 6.30 3.69 -15.07
N ALA A 90 5.78 2.48 -15.30
CA ALA A 90 5.75 1.44 -14.27
C ALA A 90 7.17 1.04 -13.83
N LYS A 91 8.11 0.85 -14.76
CA LYS A 91 9.53 0.58 -14.44
C LYS A 91 10.16 1.73 -13.66
N ARG A 92 9.90 2.98 -14.07
CA ARG A 92 10.38 4.17 -13.36
C ARG A 92 9.87 4.22 -11.92
N LEU A 93 8.60 3.87 -11.69
CA LEU A 93 8.04 3.78 -10.35
C LEU A 93 8.75 2.69 -9.53
N ALA A 94 8.99 1.51 -10.10
CA ALA A 94 9.72 0.44 -9.43
C ALA A 94 11.14 0.89 -9.03
N GLU A 95 11.87 1.55 -9.93
CA GLU A 95 13.18 2.13 -9.65
C GLU A 95 13.12 3.15 -8.51
N MET A 96 12.10 4.02 -8.47
CA MET A 96 11.92 4.97 -7.37
C MET A 96 11.65 4.29 -6.03
N LEU A 97 10.89 3.18 -6.03
CA LEU A 97 10.61 2.40 -4.83
C LEU A 97 11.84 1.65 -4.32
N LEU A 98 12.65 1.09 -5.23
CA LEU A 98 13.91 0.42 -4.89
C LEU A 98 14.96 1.39 -4.36
N ASN A 99 15.01 2.61 -4.90
CA ASN A 99 15.99 3.64 -4.55
C ASN A 99 15.49 4.64 -3.50
N GLN A 100 14.52 4.25 -2.65
CA GLN A 100 14.07 5.13 -1.58
C GLN A 100 15.23 5.51 -0.65
N PRO A 101 15.36 6.79 -0.27
CA PRO A 101 16.52 7.29 0.49
C PRO A 101 16.61 6.72 1.91
N ILE A 102 15.50 6.22 2.45
CA ILE A 102 15.43 5.60 3.76
C ILE A 102 14.84 4.21 3.55
N SER A 103 15.61 3.17 3.90
CA SER A 103 15.13 1.80 3.82
C SER A 103 14.01 1.53 4.83
N ALA A 104 13.11 0.58 4.51
CA ALA A 104 12.05 0.16 5.43
C ALA A 104 12.61 -0.30 6.80
N LYS A 105 13.78 -0.94 6.81
CA LYS A 105 14.48 -1.33 8.05
C LYS A 105 14.89 -0.13 8.89
N GLN A 106 15.52 0.88 8.28
CA GLN A 106 15.93 2.09 9.00
C GLN A 106 14.72 2.88 9.50
N LEU A 107 13.68 2.97 8.68
CA LEU A 107 12.43 3.61 9.07
C LEU A 107 11.80 2.91 10.28
N PHE A 108 11.74 1.57 10.25
CA PHE A 108 11.27 0.76 11.36
C PHE A 108 12.07 1.01 12.64
N ILE A 109 13.40 0.91 12.58
CA ILE A 109 14.28 1.16 13.74
C ILE A 109 14.03 2.55 14.32
N ARG A 110 14.02 3.59 13.50
CA ARG A 110 13.79 4.97 13.97
C ARG A 110 12.43 5.17 14.62
N HIS A 111 11.37 4.55 14.08
CA HIS A 111 10.05 4.61 14.71
C HIS A 111 9.98 3.80 16.01
N SER A 112 10.65 2.66 16.08
CA SER A 112 10.76 1.87 17.31
C SER A 112 11.52 2.62 18.40
N GLU A 113 12.64 3.26 18.05
CA GLU A 113 13.41 4.13 18.95
C GLU A 113 12.58 5.33 19.40
N PHE A 114 11.87 6.01 18.49
CA PHE A 114 10.98 7.12 18.82
C PHE A 114 9.90 6.69 19.82
N ALA A 115 9.21 5.58 19.56
CA ALA A 115 8.21 5.03 20.47
C ALA A 115 8.83 4.67 21.84
N ALA A 116 9.99 4.02 21.86
CA ALA A 116 10.70 3.70 23.10
C ALA A 116 11.15 4.96 23.88
N SER A 117 11.56 6.02 23.19
CA SER A 117 12.03 7.27 23.80
C SER A 117 10.90 8.18 24.32
N GLY A 118 9.66 8.00 23.84
CA GLY A 118 8.52 8.89 24.12
C GLY A 118 7.28 8.25 24.76
N SER A 119 7.22 6.93 24.96
CA SER A 119 6.01 6.24 25.43
C SER A 119 5.91 5.96 26.94
N SER A 120 6.80 6.52 27.78
CA SER A 120 6.67 6.40 29.24
C SER A 120 5.83 7.48 29.93
N ARG A 121 5.16 8.39 29.20
CA ARG A 121 4.49 9.51 29.88
C ARG A 121 3.04 9.84 29.61
N ASN A 122 2.30 9.24 28.68
CA ASN A 122 0.83 9.49 28.60
C ASN A 122 0.00 8.60 27.64
N TRP A 123 0.52 7.50 27.09
CA TRP A 123 -0.26 6.69 26.12
C TRP A 123 -1.23 5.67 26.74
N PHE A 124 -1.10 5.38 28.05
CA PHE A 124 -1.94 4.40 28.75
C PHE A 124 -3.19 4.98 29.45
N SER A 125 -3.50 6.27 29.30
CA SER A 125 -4.65 6.90 29.95
C SER A 125 -5.96 6.82 29.16
N PHE A 126 -6.00 6.15 28.00
CA PHE A 126 -7.23 6.02 27.20
C PHE A 126 -8.00 4.70 27.35
N THR A 127 -7.57 3.80 28.24
CA THR A 127 -8.36 2.59 28.57
C THR A 127 -8.24 2.26 30.04
N ASN A 128 -8.95 2.99 30.90
CA ASN A 128 -9.71 2.35 31.97
C ASN A 128 -10.63 3.38 32.63
N GLU A 129 -11.91 3.30 32.28
CA GLU A 129 -12.93 3.48 33.30
C GLU A 129 -12.63 2.51 34.45
N SER A 130 -12.64 3.06 35.67
CA SER A 130 -12.89 2.35 36.94
C SER A 130 -11.75 1.54 37.58
N ILE A 131 -10.74 2.21 38.16
CA ILE A 131 -10.08 1.73 39.40
C ILE A 131 -9.86 2.96 40.32
N SER A 132 -10.21 2.82 41.60
CA SER A 132 -10.53 3.90 42.55
C SER A 132 -9.32 4.69 43.08
N GLY A 133 -9.58 5.95 43.48
CA GLY A 133 -8.58 6.99 43.78
C GLY A 133 -7.79 6.85 45.09
N ASP A 134 -7.94 5.74 45.79
CA ASP A 134 -7.42 5.49 47.13
C ASP A 134 -6.06 4.75 47.12
N GLU A 135 -5.70 4.08 46.02
CA GLU A 135 -4.36 3.46 45.86
C GLU A 135 -3.27 4.43 45.34
N MET A 136 -3.64 5.59 44.80
CA MET A 136 -2.66 6.56 44.28
C MET A 136 -1.92 7.38 45.35
N LEU A 137 -2.44 7.47 46.59
CA LEU A 137 -1.86 8.32 47.63
C LEU A 137 -0.65 7.69 48.36
N LEU A 138 -0.44 6.37 48.25
CA LEU A 138 0.63 5.66 48.94
C LEU A 138 1.97 5.70 48.20
N LEU A 139 1.98 5.91 46.89
CA LEU A 139 3.21 5.98 46.07
C LEU A 139 3.74 7.42 45.87
N ALA A 140 2.92 8.44 46.13
CA ALA A 140 3.32 9.84 45.98
C ALA A 140 4.23 10.37 47.12
N ASN A 141 4.36 9.64 48.22
CA ASN A 141 5.07 10.10 49.42
C ASN A 141 6.46 9.48 49.64
N LEU A 142 7.00 8.71 48.68
CA LEU A 142 8.34 8.12 48.78
C LEU A 142 9.45 8.85 48.02
N ASN A 143 9.15 9.95 47.32
CA ASN A 143 10.16 10.80 46.68
C ASN A 143 10.18 12.22 47.27
N LYS A 144 10.31 12.33 48.60
CA LYS A 144 10.97 13.48 49.24
C LYS A 144 12.44 13.13 49.45
N CYS A 145 13.24 13.34 48.40
CA CYS A 145 14.62 13.82 48.43
C CYS A 145 14.81 14.66 47.17
#